data_AF-A0A5C9BQS2-F1
#
_entry.id   AF-A0A5C9BQS2-F1
#
_cell.length_a   1.000
_cell.length_b   1.000
_cell.length_c   1.000
_cell.angle_alpha   90.00
_cell.angle_beta   90.00
_cell.angle_gamma   90.00
#
_symmetry.space_group_name_H-M   'P 1'
#
loop_
_entity.id
_entity.type
_entity.pdbx_description
1 polymer ?
#
loop_
_entity_poly.entity_id
_entity_poly.type
_entity_poly.pdbx_seq_one_letter_code
_entity_poly.pdbx_strand_id
1 'polypeptide(L)'
;MKKTLALLVTLAAAFQATAQTQQFGVDLPKLFLHGELMTDTPPLPPNSRVLADSIAQMKAMSGLDTPIKYYWRVVKMKQQPSCGRVSMIPIQGKVALGPFAMGAFLCEDGSPPFMVCPEKKSKLVPPDTKCKGGARPMFSEEAQAMYDQAIRDGGKTTDEVARILKNAQPKK
;
A
#
# COMPACT_ATOMS: atom_id res chain seq x y z
N MET A 1 6.03 40.96 -51.80
CA MET A 1 6.81 39.90 -51.12
C MET A 1 6.93 40.33 -49.65
N LYS A 2 6.69 39.58 -48.57
CA LYS A 2 6.32 38.19 -48.23
C LYS A 2 5.58 38.30 -46.88
N LYS A 3 4.39 37.70 -46.72
CA LYS A 3 3.71 37.58 -45.42
C LYS A 3 4.13 36.25 -44.80
N THR A 4 4.81 36.28 -43.66
CA THR A 4 5.22 35.06 -42.94
C THR A 4 4.19 34.79 -41.84
N LEU A 5 3.39 33.74 -42.05
CA LEU A 5 2.44 33.20 -41.09
C LEU A 5 3.22 32.33 -40.09
N ALA A 6 3.25 32.71 -38.81
CA ALA A 6 3.83 31.87 -37.76
C ALA A 6 2.77 30.92 -37.21
N LEU A 7 2.92 29.63 -37.53
CA LEU A 7 2.07 28.54 -37.06
C LEU A 7 2.53 28.15 -35.64
N LEU A 8 1.75 28.49 -34.61
CA LEU A 8 1.95 27.97 -33.26
C LEU A 8 1.50 26.51 -33.22
N VAL A 9 2.47 25.60 -33.08
CA VAL A 9 2.22 24.19 -32.77
C VAL A 9 2.10 24.06 -31.25
N THR A 10 0.89 23.79 -30.76
CA THR A 10 0.62 23.40 -29.38
C THR A 10 1.06 21.95 -29.17
N LEU A 11 2.23 21.76 -28.55
CA LEU A 11 2.63 20.45 -28.03
C LEU A 11 1.78 20.13 -26.80
N ALA A 12 0.75 19.30 -26.97
CA ALA A 12 0.05 18.66 -25.86
C ALA A 12 0.97 17.55 -25.31
N ALA A 13 1.64 17.83 -24.19
CA ALA A 13 2.33 16.81 -23.42
C ALA A 13 1.29 15.92 -22.74
N ALA A 14 0.95 14.80 -23.37
CA ALA A 14 0.22 13.72 -22.73
C ALA A 14 1.15 13.07 -21.69
N PHE A 15 0.98 13.45 -20.42
CA PHE A 15 1.56 12.71 -19.30
C PHE A 15 0.94 11.31 -19.28
N GLN A 16 1.66 10.33 -19.81
CA GLN A 16 1.33 8.92 -19.66
C GLN A 16 1.51 8.54 -18.19
N ALA A 17 0.40 8.47 -17.45
CA ALA A 17 0.34 7.88 -16.12
C ALA A 17 0.44 6.35 -16.25
N THR A 18 1.63 5.85 -16.55
CA THR A 18 1.92 4.41 -16.55
C THR A 18 2.94 4.09 -15.47
N ALA A 19 2.63 3.08 -14.66
CA ALA A 19 3.56 2.28 -13.86
C ALA A 19 3.79 2.65 -12.37
N GLN A 20 2.73 2.59 -11.55
CA GLN A 20 2.88 2.27 -10.12
C GLN A 20 2.25 0.91 -9.72
N THR A 21 1.42 0.31 -10.57
CA THR A 21 0.71 -0.96 -10.27
C THR A 21 1.63 -2.18 -10.16
N GLN A 22 2.73 -2.24 -10.92
CA GLN A 22 3.69 -3.36 -10.85
C GLN A 22 4.41 -3.46 -9.49
N GLN A 23 4.48 -2.38 -8.70
CA GLN A 23 5.18 -2.39 -7.41
C GLN A 23 4.46 -3.20 -6.33
N PHE A 24 3.17 -3.49 -6.49
CA PHE A 24 2.39 -4.19 -5.47
C PHE A 24 2.20 -5.68 -5.77
N GLY A 25 2.67 -6.19 -6.92
CA GLY A 25 2.46 -7.59 -7.31
C GLY A 25 0.98 -7.95 -7.57
N VAL A 26 0.11 -6.94 -7.71
CA VAL A 26 -1.33 -7.11 -7.94
C VAL A 26 -1.89 -5.98 -8.81
N ASP A 27 -2.91 -6.29 -9.62
CA ASP A 27 -3.72 -5.30 -10.32
C ASP A 27 -4.66 -4.61 -9.31
N LEU A 28 -4.29 -3.41 -8.87
CA LEU A 28 -5.05 -2.64 -7.88
C LEU A 28 -6.47 -2.30 -8.37
N PRO A 29 -6.69 -1.73 -9.57
CA PRO A 29 -8.05 -1.52 -10.09
C PRO A 29 -8.92 -2.78 -10.02
N LYS A 30 -8.37 -3.93 -10.43
CA LYS A 30 -9.09 -5.21 -10.34
C LYS A 30 -9.38 -5.63 -8.90
N LEU A 31 -8.40 -5.48 -7.99
CA LEU A 31 -8.59 -5.77 -6.57
C LEU A 31 -9.71 -4.91 -5.97
N PHE A 32 -9.74 -3.62 -6.28
CA PHE A 32 -10.79 -2.73 -5.79
C PHE A 32 -12.14 -2.99 -6.45
N LEU A 33 -12.19 -3.50 -7.67
CA LEU A 33 -13.44 -3.92 -8.28
C LEU A 33 -14.04 -5.16 -7.59
N HIS A 34 -13.20 -6.16 -7.28
CA HIS A 34 -13.67 -7.46 -6.78
C HIS A 34 -13.57 -7.63 -5.26
N GLY A 35 -12.88 -6.75 -4.55
CA GLY A 35 -12.66 -6.82 -3.10
C GLY A 35 -11.57 -7.80 -2.67
N GLU A 36 -11.33 -8.86 -3.44
CA GLU A 36 -10.30 -9.86 -3.18
C GLU A 36 -9.68 -10.41 -4.46
N LEU A 37 -8.44 -10.89 -4.35
CA LEU A 37 -7.73 -11.53 -5.45
C LEU A 37 -6.68 -12.52 -4.94
N MET A 38 -6.56 -13.66 -5.62
CA MET A 38 -5.41 -14.56 -5.50
C MET A 38 -4.44 -14.32 -6.65
N THR A 39 -3.16 -14.23 -6.34
CA THR A 39 -2.08 -14.13 -7.34
C THR A 39 -0.90 -15.01 -6.95
N ASP A 40 -0.12 -15.45 -7.94
CA ASP A 40 1.19 -16.07 -7.80
C ASP A 40 2.34 -15.07 -8.05
N THR A 41 2.01 -13.83 -8.38
CA THR A 41 2.98 -12.76 -8.62
C THR A 41 3.48 -12.22 -7.27
N PRO A 42 4.79 -12.23 -7.02
CA PRO A 42 5.34 -11.70 -5.78
C PRO A 42 5.21 -10.16 -5.70
N PRO A 43 5.10 -9.59 -4.48
CA PRO A 43 5.01 -8.14 -4.26
C PRO A 43 6.35 -7.41 -4.46
N LEU A 44 7.42 -8.14 -4.77
CA LEU A 44 8.76 -7.62 -5.02
C LEU A 44 9.27 -8.21 -6.35
N PRO A 45 10.23 -7.54 -7.02
CA PRO A 45 10.85 -8.07 -8.22
C PRO A 45 11.39 -9.50 -7.99
N PRO A 46 11.20 -10.44 -8.94
CA PRO A 46 11.61 -11.85 -8.78
C PRO A 46 13.10 -12.05 -8.47
N ASN A 47 13.96 -11.13 -8.88
CA ASN A 47 15.40 -11.15 -8.64
C ASN A 47 15.84 -10.41 -7.35
N SER A 48 14.88 -9.96 -6.53
CA SER A 48 15.18 -9.32 -5.26
C SER A 48 15.76 -10.34 -4.27
N ARG A 49 16.96 -10.06 -3.74
CA ARG A 49 17.55 -10.87 -2.66
C ARG A 49 16.63 -10.95 -1.44
N VAL A 50 15.98 -9.83 -1.09
CA VAL A 50 15.03 -9.76 0.03
C VAL A 50 13.85 -10.72 -0.20
N LEU A 51 13.36 -10.81 -1.44
CA LEU A 51 12.30 -11.76 -1.79
C LEU A 51 12.79 -13.20 -1.64
N ALA A 52 13.99 -13.52 -2.15
CA ALA A 52 14.56 -14.87 -2.03
C ALA A 52 14.71 -15.30 -0.56
N ASP A 53 15.27 -14.43 0.28
CA ASP A 53 15.44 -14.68 1.71
C ASP A 53 14.07 -14.85 2.41
N SER A 54 13.08 -14.04 2.05
CA SER A 54 11.71 -14.15 2.59
C SER A 54 11.04 -15.47 2.17
N ILE A 55 11.20 -15.90 0.92
CA ILE A 55 10.67 -17.18 0.43
C ILE A 55 11.32 -18.34 1.19
N ALA A 56 12.63 -18.33 1.38
CA ALA A 56 13.33 -19.36 2.14
C ALA A 56 12.81 -19.45 3.58
N GLN A 57 12.63 -18.31 4.26
CA GLN A 57 12.08 -18.27 5.62
C GLN A 57 10.64 -18.77 5.67
N MET A 58 9.79 -18.38 4.72
CA MET A 58 8.41 -18.84 4.62
C MET A 58 8.30 -20.35 4.45
N LYS A 59 9.13 -20.94 3.57
CA LYS A 59 9.22 -22.40 3.39
C LYS A 59 9.69 -23.11 4.65
N ALA A 60 10.71 -22.57 5.33
CA ALA A 60 11.21 -23.14 6.57
C ALA A 60 10.15 -23.12 7.69
N MET A 61 9.35 -22.05 7.78
CA MET A 61 8.29 -21.92 8.78
C MET A 61 7.06 -22.79 8.48
N SER A 62 6.71 -22.97 7.20
CA SER A 62 5.55 -23.77 6.81
C SER A 62 5.84 -25.27 6.76
N GLY A 63 7.12 -25.65 6.57
CA GLY A 63 7.52 -27.03 6.28
C GLY A 63 7.06 -27.53 4.90
N LEU A 64 6.60 -26.62 4.03
CA LEU A 64 6.10 -26.95 2.70
C LEU A 64 7.08 -26.46 1.62
N ASP A 65 7.12 -27.18 0.50
CA ASP A 65 7.88 -26.77 -0.69
C ASP A 65 6.97 -26.31 -1.86
N THR A 66 5.66 -26.19 -1.61
CA THR A 66 4.71 -25.73 -2.62
C THR A 66 4.91 -24.25 -2.95
N PRO A 67 4.51 -23.78 -4.15
CA PRO A 67 4.58 -22.37 -4.50
C PRO A 67 3.82 -21.49 -3.51
N ILE A 68 4.40 -20.34 -3.18
CA ILE A 68 3.77 -19.32 -2.35
C ILE A 68 2.78 -18.55 -3.23
N LYS A 69 1.53 -18.49 -2.79
CA LYS A 69 0.49 -17.63 -3.38
C LYS A 69 0.23 -16.46 -2.47
N TYR A 70 -0.32 -15.39 -2.99
CA TYR A 70 -0.64 -14.18 -2.24
C TYR A 70 -2.15 -13.93 -2.32
N TYR A 71 -2.80 -13.93 -1.17
CA TYR A 71 -4.19 -13.52 -1.03
C TYR A 71 -4.24 -12.04 -0.69
N TRP A 72 -4.85 -11.28 -1.59
CA TRP A 72 -5.09 -9.86 -1.43
C TRP A 72 -6.55 -9.63 -1.11
N ARG A 73 -6.81 -8.75 -0.15
CA ARG A 73 -8.15 -8.26 0.18
C ARG A 73 -8.12 -6.76 0.38
N VAL A 74 -9.22 -6.08 0.07
CA VAL A 74 -9.41 -4.66 0.36
C VAL A 74 -10.70 -4.42 1.11
N VAL A 75 -10.62 -3.65 2.17
CA VAL A 75 -11.79 -3.06 2.83
C VAL A 75 -11.86 -1.61 2.38
N LYS A 76 -12.90 -1.25 1.62
CA LYS A 76 -13.08 0.11 1.08
C LYS A 76 -13.48 1.11 2.17
N MET A 77 -13.01 2.34 2.02
CA MET A 77 -13.49 3.49 2.80
C MET A 77 -14.82 3.99 2.24
N LYS A 78 -15.70 4.49 3.11
CA LYS A 78 -16.97 5.12 2.74
C LYS A 78 -16.76 6.56 2.27
N GLN A 79 -15.88 7.31 2.94
CA GLN A 79 -15.60 8.70 2.61
C GLN A 79 -14.79 8.83 1.30
N GLN A 80 -14.03 7.79 0.95
CA GLN A 80 -13.17 7.74 -0.22
C GLN A 80 -13.32 6.36 -0.91
N PRO A 81 -14.40 6.10 -1.68
CA PRO A 81 -14.70 4.76 -2.19
C PRO A 81 -13.66 4.14 -3.13
N SER A 82 -12.82 4.97 -3.75
CA SER A 82 -11.66 4.54 -4.54
C SER A 82 -10.44 4.21 -3.67
N CYS A 83 -10.56 4.26 -2.34
CA CYS A 83 -9.49 4.01 -1.39
C CYS A 83 -9.92 3.02 -0.31
N GLY A 84 -8.95 2.36 0.30
CA GLY A 84 -9.21 1.28 1.25
C GLY A 84 -7.99 0.81 2.00
N ARG A 85 -8.22 -0.06 2.99
CA ARG A 85 -7.16 -0.81 3.65
C ARG A 85 -6.96 -2.12 2.91
N VAL A 86 -5.81 -2.24 2.28
CA VAL A 86 -5.38 -3.43 1.54
C VAL A 86 -4.58 -4.32 2.49
N SER A 87 -4.84 -5.62 2.45
CA SER A 87 -4.06 -6.64 3.15
C SER A 87 -3.58 -7.71 2.18
N MET A 88 -2.30 -8.07 2.27
CA MET A 88 -1.68 -9.17 1.55
C MET A 88 -1.28 -10.25 2.55
N ILE A 89 -1.73 -11.47 2.32
CA ILE A 89 -1.44 -12.63 3.16
C ILE A 89 -0.76 -13.68 2.27
N PRO A 90 0.53 -14.01 2.50
CA PRO A 90 1.16 -15.13 1.82
C PRO A 90 0.53 -16.45 2.29
N ILE A 91 0.26 -17.34 1.34
CA ILE A 91 -0.39 -18.64 1.55
C ILE A 91 0.46 -19.71 0.90
N GLN A 92 0.66 -20.82 1.62
CA GLN A 92 1.34 -21.99 1.11
C GLN A 92 0.51 -23.24 1.43
N GLY A 93 -0.03 -23.90 0.40
CA GLY A 93 -1.00 -24.97 0.58
C GLY A 93 -2.25 -24.49 1.35
N LYS A 94 -2.51 -25.08 2.52
CA LYS A 94 -3.60 -24.68 3.45
C LYS A 94 -3.12 -23.77 4.59
N VAL A 95 -1.85 -23.37 4.58
CA VAL A 95 -1.23 -22.57 5.65
C VAL A 95 -1.21 -21.09 5.25
N ALA A 96 -1.79 -20.24 6.11
CA ALA A 96 -1.65 -18.79 6.01
C ALA A 96 -0.44 -18.33 6.82
N LEU A 97 0.46 -17.59 6.18
CA LEU A 97 1.72 -17.13 6.78
C LEU A 97 1.55 -15.73 7.38
N GLY A 98 0.74 -15.65 8.43
CA GLY A 98 0.39 -14.41 9.13
C GLY A 98 1.58 -13.51 9.54
N PRO A 99 2.72 -14.05 10.01
CA PRO A 99 3.89 -13.23 10.33
C PRO A 99 4.47 -12.42 9.16
N PHE A 100 4.17 -12.82 7.92
CA PHE A 100 4.57 -12.13 6.70
C PHE A 100 3.41 -11.35 6.05
N ALA A 101 2.25 -11.31 6.70
CA ALA A 101 1.13 -10.54 6.20
C ALA A 101 1.44 -9.04 6.28
N MET A 102 1.09 -8.33 5.21
CA MET A 102 1.30 -6.90 5.10
C MET A 102 -0.04 -6.19 4.94
N GLY A 103 -0.12 -4.94 5.41
CA GLY A 103 -1.30 -4.12 5.19
C GLY A 103 -0.96 -2.65 5.04
N ALA A 104 -1.65 -1.98 4.12
CA ALA A 104 -1.44 -0.57 3.81
C ALA A 104 -2.78 0.12 3.50
N PHE A 105 -2.80 1.45 3.60
CA PHE A 105 -3.89 2.24 3.05
C PHE A 105 -3.48 2.73 1.67
N LEU A 106 -4.27 2.37 0.66
CA LEU A 106 -4.00 2.66 -0.73
C LEU A 106 -5.31 3.03 -1.44
N CYS A 107 -5.19 3.77 -2.53
CA CYS A 107 -6.25 4.00 -3.50
C CYS A 107 -6.08 3.10 -4.73
N GLU A 108 -7.10 3.07 -5.57
CA GLU A 108 -7.17 2.30 -6.82
C GLU A 108 -5.99 2.57 -7.76
N ASP A 109 -5.45 3.77 -7.73
CA ASP A 109 -4.30 4.24 -8.50
C ASP A 109 -2.95 4.00 -7.79
N GLY A 110 -2.96 3.44 -6.58
CA GLY A 110 -1.78 3.23 -5.74
C GLY A 110 -1.37 4.44 -4.89
N SER A 111 -2.11 5.56 -4.96
CA SER A 111 -1.85 6.72 -4.11
C SER A 111 -2.25 6.45 -2.66
N PRO A 112 -1.66 7.15 -1.68
CA PRO A 112 -2.24 7.20 -0.34
C PRO A 112 -3.63 7.90 -0.36
N PRO A 113 -4.55 7.53 0.53
CA PRO A 113 -5.82 8.24 0.68
C PRO A 113 -5.60 9.66 1.21
N PHE A 114 -6.58 10.53 0.97
CA PHE A 114 -6.64 11.84 1.62
C PHE A 114 -6.76 11.68 3.14
N MET A 115 -6.17 12.65 3.83
CA MET A 115 -6.07 12.76 5.27
C MET A 115 -6.87 13.96 5.77
N VAL A 116 -6.86 14.25 7.08
CA VAL A 116 -7.53 15.41 7.66
C VAL A 116 -6.54 16.28 8.44
N CYS A 117 -6.77 17.58 8.44
CA CYS A 117 -6.02 18.48 9.32
C CYS A 117 -6.64 18.48 10.74
N PRO A 118 -5.84 18.52 11.81
CA PRO A 118 -6.34 18.46 13.19
C PRO A 118 -7.41 19.52 13.51
N GLU A 119 -7.26 20.72 12.97
CA GLU A 119 -8.17 21.85 13.16
C GLU A 119 -9.47 21.77 12.36
N LYS A 120 -9.53 20.91 11.33
CA LYS A 120 -10.69 20.76 10.43
C LYS A 120 -10.86 19.29 10.02
N LYS A 121 -11.32 18.47 10.96
CA LYS A 121 -11.50 17.01 10.79
C LYS A 121 -12.49 16.59 9.71
N SER A 122 -13.39 17.49 9.27
CA SER A 122 -14.37 17.21 8.21
C SER A 122 -13.84 17.45 6.80
N LYS A 123 -12.66 18.08 6.64
CA LYS A 123 -12.09 18.38 5.34
C LYS A 123 -10.94 17.43 5.02
N LEU A 124 -11.14 16.63 3.98
CA LEU A 124 -10.09 15.81 3.39
C LEU A 124 -9.06 16.68 2.67
N VAL A 125 -7.78 16.34 2.84
CA VAL A 125 -6.63 17.03 2.28
C VAL A 125 -5.55 16.04 1.80
N PRO A 126 -4.75 16.39 0.78
CA PRO A 126 -3.57 15.63 0.38
C PRO A 126 -2.63 15.29 1.56
N PRO A 127 -2.00 14.11 1.56
CA PRO A 127 -1.04 13.69 2.60
C PRO A 127 0.12 14.63 2.88
N ASP A 128 0.54 15.41 1.89
CA ASP A 128 1.63 16.37 1.93
C ASP A 128 1.18 17.80 2.32
N THR A 129 -0.12 18.00 2.56
CA THR A 129 -0.68 19.29 2.98
C THR A 129 -0.04 19.76 4.28
N LYS A 130 0.36 21.04 4.34
CA LYS A 130 0.74 21.68 5.61
C LYS A 130 -0.51 22.24 6.29
N CYS A 131 -0.90 21.66 7.42
CA CYS A 131 -2.03 22.14 8.20
C CYS A 131 -1.68 23.42 8.98
N LYS A 132 -2.68 24.06 9.59
CA LYS A 132 -2.46 25.26 10.41
C LYS A 132 -1.41 25.00 11.49
N GLY A 133 -0.47 25.93 11.66
CA GLY A 133 0.64 25.78 12.62
C GLY A 133 1.73 24.80 12.18
N GLY A 134 1.71 24.32 10.93
CA GLY A 134 2.73 23.42 10.40
C GLY A 134 2.54 21.95 10.80
N ALA A 135 1.42 21.61 11.44
CA ALA A 135 1.08 20.23 11.75
C ALA A 135 0.94 19.40 10.46
N ARG A 136 1.25 18.10 10.58
CA ARG A 136 1.02 17.14 9.50
C ARG A 136 -0.45 16.71 9.50
N PRO A 137 -1.01 16.37 8.34
CA PRO A 137 -2.32 15.74 8.27
C PRO A 137 -2.28 14.37 8.97
N MET A 138 -3.43 13.95 9.49
CA MET A 138 -3.61 12.68 10.17
C MET A 138 -4.72 11.86 9.52
N PHE A 139 -4.83 10.58 9.85
CA PHE A 139 -5.94 9.76 9.38
C PHE A 139 -7.29 10.38 9.76
N SER A 140 -8.27 10.26 8.86
CA SER A 140 -9.66 10.54 9.19
C SER A 140 -10.15 9.55 10.26
N GLU A 141 -11.28 9.85 10.91
CA GLU A 141 -11.87 8.95 11.91
C GLU A 141 -12.16 7.56 11.34
N GLU A 142 -12.60 7.48 10.09
CA GLU A 142 -12.82 6.22 9.38
C GLU A 142 -11.50 5.44 9.19
N ALA A 143 -10.48 6.10 8.63
CA ALA A 143 -9.19 5.45 8.40
C ALA A 143 -8.53 5.04 9.73
N GLN A 144 -8.68 5.85 10.78
CA GLN A 144 -8.21 5.50 12.12
C GLN A 144 -8.93 4.27 12.67
N ALA A 145 -10.26 4.18 12.55
CA ALA A 145 -11.01 3.02 13.00
C ALA A 145 -10.58 1.72 12.29
N MET A 146 -10.29 1.79 10.99
CA MET A 146 -9.75 0.66 10.21
C MET A 146 -8.34 0.28 10.65
N TYR A 147 -7.50 1.26 10.99
CA TYR A 147 -6.17 1.02 11.52
C TYR A 147 -6.25 0.34 12.89
N ASP A 148 -7.10 0.84 13.78
CA ASP A 148 -7.29 0.28 15.12
C ASP A 148 -7.85 -1.15 15.04
N GLN A 149 -8.73 -1.43 14.08
CA GLN A 149 -9.18 -2.80 13.83
C GLN A 149 -8.02 -3.71 13.41
N ALA A 150 -7.13 -3.25 12.53
CA ALA A 150 -5.98 -4.05 12.12
C ALA A 150 -5.01 -4.32 13.29
N ILE A 151 -4.87 -3.39 14.24
CA ILE A 151 -4.13 -3.63 15.48
C ILE A 151 -4.83 -4.69 16.34
N ARG A 152 -6.16 -4.61 16.49
CA ARG A 152 -6.95 -5.64 17.20
C ARG A 152 -6.82 -7.02 16.57
N ASP A 153 -6.70 -7.08 15.25
CA ASP A 153 -6.51 -8.33 14.49
C ASP A 153 -5.06 -8.87 14.57
N GLY A 154 -4.20 -8.28 15.41
CA GLY A 154 -2.83 -8.74 15.65
C GLY A 154 -1.73 -7.90 14.96
N GLY A 155 -2.09 -6.80 14.32
CA GLY A 155 -1.13 -5.81 13.80
C GLY A 155 -0.34 -5.13 14.91
N LYS A 156 0.81 -4.55 14.55
CA LYS A 156 1.66 -3.78 15.47
C LYS A 156 1.68 -2.31 15.07
N THR A 157 1.70 -1.44 16.08
CA THR A 157 1.90 0.00 15.89
C THR A 157 3.34 0.32 15.50
N THR A 158 3.57 1.48 14.88
CA THR A 158 4.93 1.95 14.54
C THR A 158 5.85 1.98 15.76
N ASP A 159 5.35 2.42 16.92
CA ASP A 159 6.14 2.49 18.15
C ASP A 159 6.51 1.11 18.69
N GLU A 160 5.60 0.13 18.60
CA GLU A 160 5.91 -1.26 18.95
C GLU A 160 6.99 -1.84 18.04
N VAL A 161 6.88 -1.60 16.72
CA VAL A 161 7.89 -2.02 15.76
C VAL A 161 9.23 -1.34 16.06
N ALA A 162 9.24 -0.04 16.33
CA ALA A 162 10.45 0.70 16.68
C ALA A 162 11.13 0.13 17.95
N ARG A 163 10.36 -0.26 18.96
CA ARG A 163 10.88 -0.93 20.17
C ARG A 163 11.48 -2.30 19.86
N ILE A 164 10.80 -3.11 19.03
CA ILE A 164 11.32 -4.41 18.61
C ILE A 164 12.65 -4.25 17.87
N LEU A 165 12.72 -3.31 16.92
CA LEU A 165 13.93 -3.05 16.15
C LEU A 165 15.08 -2.58 17.03
N LYS A 166 14.82 -1.68 17.99
CA LYS A 166 15.84 -1.22 18.96
C LYS A 166 16.41 -2.39 19.77
N ASN A 167 15.57 -3.34 20.15
CA ASN A 167 15.97 -4.50 20.95
C ASN A 167 16.63 -5.62 20.13
N ALA A 168 16.39 -5.66 18.82
CA ALA A 168 16.97 -6.63 17.90
C ALA A 168 18.37 -6.24 17.39
N GLN A 169 18.83 -5.00 17.62
CA GLN A 169 20.18 -4.61 17.27
C GLN A 169 21.20 -5.35 18.16
N PRO A 170 22.24 -5.98 17.59
CA PRO A 170 23.27 -6.62 18.38
C PRO A 170 23.92 -5.58 19.30
N LYS A 171 24.01 -5.91 20.60
CA LYS A 171 24.77 -5.09 21.55
C LYS A 171 26.22 -5.05 21.03
N LYS A 172 26.68 -3.84 20.68
CA LYS A 172 28.08 -3.59 20.35
C LYS A 172 28.97 -3.83 21.55
#